data_AF-A0A924ZIH7-F1
#
_entry.id   AF-A0A924ZIH7-F1
#
_cell.length_a   1.000
_cell.length_b   1.000
_cell.length_c   1.000
_cell.angle_alpha   90.00
_cell.angle_beta   90.00
_cell.angle_gamma   90.00
#
_symmetry.space_group_name_H-M   'P 1'
#
loop_
_entity.id
_entity.type
_entity.pdbx_description
1 polymer ?
#
loop_
_entity_poly.entity_id
_entity_poly.type
_entity_poly.pdbx_seq_one_letter_code
_entity_poly.pdbx_strand_id
1 'polypeptide(L)'
;VEVVLGLDEGLLLAEANAISARLENELFAHVPALSVANIRFAPPIVGHSHAPEPFQVSGRLASGVLQIVDTDLGERFELRVSRHAEAMSAEVAIQREGDTVERLSLYPVDGNHHLLRTMVAPAEPHQFHATLLLAASGTREVLAFRMVEPHDHRS
;
A
#
# COMPACT_ATOMS: atom_id res chain seq x y z
N VAL A 1 -22.16 -19.47 7.73
CA VAL A 1 -21.00 -18.57 7.97
C VAL A 1 -20.96 -17.55 6.85
N GLU A 2 -20.58 -16.31 7.15
CA GLU A 2 -20.42 -15.23 6.17
C GLU A 2 -18.93 -14.91 6.03
N VAL A 3 -18.46 -14.87 4.78
CA VAL A 3 -17.06 -14.55 4.44
C VAL A 3 -17.07 -13.46 3.38
N VAL A 4 -16.33 -12.38 3.62
CA VAL A 4 -16.18 -11.25 2.70
C VAL A 4 -14.76 -11.24 2.16
N LEU A 5 -14.63 -11.20 0.84
CA LEU A 5 -13.35 -11.21 0.13
C LEU A 5 -13.15 -9.88 -0.59
N GLY A 6 -11.98 -9.26 -0.40
CA GLY A 6 -11.55 -8.09 -1.16
C GLY A 6 -10.88 -8.49 -2.47
N LEU A 7 -11.31 -7.93 -3.60
CA LEU A 7 -10.74 -8.21 -4.92
C LEU A 7 -10.13 -6.95 -5.54
N ASP A 8 -8.99 -7.11 -6.22
CA ASP A 8 -8.40 -6.06 -7.07
C ASP A 8 -9.32 -5.78 -8.28
N GLU A 9 -9.48 -4.51 -8.68
CA GLU A 9 -10.33 -4.09 -9.80
C GLU A 9 -9.89 -4.67 -11.16
N GLY A 10 -8.66 -5.20 -11.26
CA GLY A 10 -8.16 -5.90 -12.45
C GLY A 10 -8.53 -7.39 -12.56
N LEU A 11 -9.15 -7.99 -11.53
CA LEU A 11 -9.40 -9.43 -11.52
C LEU A 11 -10.62 -9.80 -12.38
N LEU A 12 -10.42 -10.72 -13.33
CA LEU A 12 -11.53 -11.23 -14.15
C LEU A 12 -12.51 -12.02 -13.27
N LEU A 13 -13.82 -11.81 -13.48
CA LEU A 13 -14.90 -12.48 -12.73
C LEU A 13 -14.76 -14.02 -12.69
N ALA A 14 -14.17 -14.62 -13.72
CA ALA A 14 -13.90 -16.05 -13.78
C ALA A 14 -12.87 -16.52 -12.72
N GLU A 15 -11.86 -15.70 -12.44
CA GLU A 15 -10.81 -15.98 -11.47
C GLU A 15 -11.33 -15.78 -10.04
N ALA A 16 -12.14 -14.75 -9.82
CA ALA A 16 -12.89 -14.56 -8.56
C ALA A 16 -13.75 -15.78 -8.21
N ASN A 17 -14.51 -16.31 -9.18
CA ASN A 17 -15.35 -17.49 -8.98
C ASN A 17 -14.54 -18.76 -8.66
N ALA A 18 -13.35 -18.91 -9.26
CA ALA A 18 -12.47 -20.04 -8.97
C ALA A 18 -11.93 -20.00 -7.53
N ILE A 19 -11.60 -18.81 -7.02
CA ILE A 19 -11.14 -18.61 -5.63
C ILE A 19 -12.27 -18.99 -4.64
N SER A 20 -13.50 -18.54 -4.89
CA SER A 20 -14.64 -18.88 -4.02
C SER A 20 -14.92 -20.38 -3.98
N ALA A 21 -14.94 -21.05 -5.14
CA ALA A 21 -15.18 -22.49 -5.20
C ALA A 21 -14.13 -23.30 -4.41
N ARG A 22 -12.87 -22.84 -4.39
CA ARG A 22 -11.81 -23.48 -3.61
C ARG A 22 -12.01 -23.25 -2.11
N LEU A 23 -12.33 -22.02 -1.69
CA LEU A 23 -12.54 -21.69 -0.28
C LEU A 23 -13.76 -22.38 0.31
N GLU A 24 -14.86 -22.50 -0.44
CA GLU A 24 -16.04 -23.27 -0.01
C GLU A 24 -15.65 -24.73 0.28
N ASN A 25 -14.92 -25.37 -0.65
CA ASN A 25 -14.48 -26.75 -0.47
C ASN A 25 -13.59 -26.93 0.76
N GLU A 26 -12.68 -25.99 1.03
CA GLU A 26 -11.82 -26.03 2.23
C GLU A 26 -12.65 -25.88 3.51
N LEU A 27 -13.62 -24.94 3.55
CA LEU A 27 -14.51 -24.73 4.70
C LEU A 27 -15.41 -25.92 4.99
N PHE A 28 -16.01 -26.52 3.95
CA PHE A 28 -16.84 -27.71 4.11
C PHE A 28 -16.02 -28.93 4.56
N ALA A 29 -14.76 -29.04 4.14
CA ALA A 29 -13.88 -30.12 4.56
C ALA A 29 -13.42 -30.00 6.02
N HIS A 30 -13.26 -28.77 6.54
CA HIS A 30 -12.65 -28.53 7.87
C HIS A 30 -13.66 -28.14 8.96
N VAL A 31 -14.91 -27.82 8.61
CA VAL A 31 -15.98 -27.49 9.56
C VAL A 31 -17.18 -28.42 9.33
N PRO A 32 -17.21 -29.62 9.94
CA PRO A 32 -18.21 -30.66 9.65
C PRO A 32 -19.66 -30.28 9.98
N ALA A 33 -19.87 -29.23 10.80
CA ALA A 33 -21.19 -28.71 11.16
C ALA A 33 -21.70 -27.60 10.22
N LEU A 34 -20.93 -27.24 9.20
CA LEU A 34 -21.25 -26.14 8.29
C LEU A 34 -22.21 -26.61 7.19
N SER A 35 -23.48 -26.20 7.25
CA SER A 35 -24.48 -26.55 6.22
C SER A 35 -24.54 -25.56 5.06
N VAL A 36 -24.18 -24.28 5.29
CA VAL A 36 -24.18 -23.21 4.28
C VAL A 36 -23.04 -22.22 4.53
N ALA A 37 -22.28 -21.92 3.47
CA ALA A 37 -21.34 -20.80 3.39
C ALA A 37 -21.89 -19.77 2.38
N ASN A 38 -21.98 -18.50 2.78
CA ASN A 38 -22.30 -17.40 1.87
C ASN A 38 -21.02 -16.59 1.65
N ILE A 39 -20.49 -16.62 0.43
CA ILE A 39 -19.33 -15.82 0.04
C ILE A 39 -19.81 -14.58 -0.70
N ARG A 40 -19.39 -13.42 -0.23
CA ARG A 40 -19.65 -12.13 -0.87
C ARG A 40 -18.33 -11.50 -1.29
N PHE A 41 -18.27 -11.08 -2.54
CA PHE A 41 -17.18 -10.24 -3.01
C PHE A 41 -17.52 -8.79 -2.67
N ALA A 42 -16.61 -8.14 -1.96
CA ALA A 42 -16.64 -6.70 -1.78
C ALA A 42 -15.50 -6.10 -2.62
N PRO A 43 -15.60 -4.80 -2.98
CA PRO A 43 -14.38 -4.03 -3.24
C PRO A 43 -13.36 -4.29 -2.11
N PRO A 44 -12.04 -4.18 -2.38
CA PRO A 44 -11.02 -4.51 -1.39
C PRO A 44 -11.43 -3.89 -0.07
N ILE A 45 -11.46 -4.71 0.99
CA ILE A 45 -11.85 -4.23 2.32
C ILE A 45 -10.84 -3.15 2.63
N VAL A 46 -11.21 -1.90 2.39
CA VAL A 46 -10.44 -0.75 2.79
C VAL A 46 -10.58 -0.81 4.30
N GLY A 47 -9.63 -1.48 4.96
CA GLY A 47 -9.54 -1.53 6.40
C GLY A 47 -9.73 -0.10 6.90
N HIS A 48 -10.56 0.05 7.94
CA HIS A 48 -10.90 1.32 8.57
C HIS A 48 -9.74 2.30 8.46
N SER A 49 -9.86 3.24 7.52
CA SER A 49 -8.70 3.86 6.87
C SER A 49 -7.99 4.84 7.78
N HIS A 50 -7.11 4.34 8.65
CA HIS A 50 -6.10 5.18 9.29
C HIS A 50 -4.99 5.55 8.29
N ALA A 51 -4.90 4.84 7.16
CA ALA A 51 -3.96 5.19 6.11
C ALA A 51 -4.33 6.54 5.46
N PRO A 52 -3.40 7.50 5.40
CA PRO A 52 -3.60 8.79 4.77
C PRO A 52 -3.78 8.67 3.25
N GLU A 53 -4.32 9.71 2.62
CA GLU A 53 -4.49 9.75 1.16
C GLU A 53 -3.15 9.52 0.42
N PRO A 54 -3.15 8.73 -0.68
CA PRO A 54 -1.96 8.53 -1.51
C PRO A 54 -1.41 9.83 -2.10
N PHE A 55 -0.08 9.95 -2.13
CA PHE A 55 0.62 11.04 -2.79
C PHE A 55 0.90 10.72 -4.26
N GLN A 56 0.42 11.57 -5.17
CA GLN A 56 0.70 11.47 -6.61
C GLN A 56 2.11 11.98 -6.93
N VAL A 57 2.97 11.09 -7.40
CA VAL A 57 4.35 11.39 -7.79
C VAL A 57 4.37 11.82 -9.24
N SER A 58 4.73 13.08 -9.49
CA SER A 58 4.91 13.62 -10.84
C SER A 58 6.21 14.42 -10.92
N GLY A 59 7.30 13.73 -11.23
CA GLY A 59 8.64 14.30 -11.34
C GLY A 59 9.35 13.95 -12.65
N ARG A 60 10.54 14.49 -12.81
CA ARG A 60 11.45 14.20 -13.92
C ARG A 60 12.03 12.79 -13.82
N LEU A 61 12.35 12.33 -12.60
CA LEU A 61 12.97 11.03 -12.37
C LEU A 61 11.93 9.90 -12.23
N ALA A 62 10.69 10.20 -11.83
CA ALA A 62 9.62 9.20 -11.78
C ALA A 62 8.21 9.81 -11.90
N SER A 63 7.28 8.98 -12.35
CA SER A 63 5.83 9.19 -12.20
C SER A 63 5.20 7.96 -11.58
N GLY A 64 4.23 8.15 -10.68
CA GLY A 64 3.66 7.06 -9.91
C GLY A 64 2.80 7.50 -8.74
N VAL A 65 2.60 6.60 -7.79
CA VAL A 65 1.84 6.83 -6.55
C VAL A 65 2.65 6.31 -5.36
N LEU A 66 2.80 7.15 -4.34
CA LEU A 66 3.36 6.78 -3.04
C LEU A 66 2.22 6.71 -2.03
N GLN A 67 2.10 5.59 -1.31
CA GLN A 67 1.07 5.38 -0.31
C GLN A 67 1.58 4.56 0.86
N ILE A 68 0.83 4.53 1.96
CA ILE A 68 1.05 3.57 3.05
C ILE A 68 0.11 2.38 2.79
N VAL A 69 0.65 1.16 2.83
CA VAL A 69 -0.10 -0.09 2.64
C VAL A 69 0.06 -1.00 3.84
N ASP A 70 -1.00 -1.73 4.18
CA ASP A 70 -0.94 -2.83 5.14
C ASP A 70 -0.19 -4.02 4.53
N THR A 71 0.73 -4.58 5.30
CA THR A 71 1.42 -5.84 4.97
C THR A 71 1.34 -6.78 6.17
N ASP A 72 1.66 -8.05 5.97
CA ASP A 72 1.76 -9.03 7.07
C ASP A 72 2.76 -8.63 8.17
N LEU A 73 3.67 -7.69 7.87
CA LEU A 73 4.67 -7.15 8.79
C LEU A 73 4.31 -5.75 9.32
N GLY A 74 3.05 -5.33 9.17
CA GLY A 74 2.55 -3.99 9.48
C GLY A 74 2.61 -3.04 8.29
N GLU A 75 2.30 -1.77 8.53
CA GLU A 75 2.23 -0.74 7.49
C GLU A 75 3.59 -0.46 6.84
N ARG A 76 3.63 -0.19 5.54
CA ARG A 76 4.85 0.21 4.81
C ARG A 76 4.55 1.30 3.81
N PHE A 77 5.51 2.17 3.54
CA PHE A 77 5.43 2.97 2.33
C PHE A 77 5.64 2.09 1.11
N GLU A 78 4.78 2.25 0.13
CA GLU A 78 4.86 1.62 -1.18
C GLU A 78 4.82 2.71 -2.26
N LEU A 79 5.81 2.69 -3.14
CA LEU A 79 5.89 3.54 -4.32
C LEU A 79 5.73 2.66 -5.56
N ARG A 80 4.60 2.83 -6.25
CA ARG A 80 4.34 2.23 -7.57
C ARG A 80 4.67 3.24 -8.66
N VAL A 81 5.62 2.93 -9.52
CA VAL A 81 6.03 3.83 -10.61
C VAL A 81 5.59 3.31 -11.97
N SER A 82 4.90 4.16 -12.73
CA SER A 82 4.59 3.91 -14.14
C SER A 82 5.75 4.31 -15.06
N ARG A 83 6.59 5.24 -14.61
CA ARG A 83 7.84 5.66 -15.27
C ARG A 83 8.90 5.92 -14.21
N HIS A 84 10.13 5.47 -14.43
CA HIS A 84 11.27 5.83 -13.59
C HIS A 84 12.57 5.90 -14.41
N ALA A 85 13.55 6.65 -13.93
CA ALA A 85 14.92 6.62 -14.45
C ALA A 85 15.61 5.30 -14.10
N GLU A 86 16.56 4.86 -14.93
CA GLU A 86 17.37 3.68 -14.65
C GLU A 86 18.21 3.89 -13.38
N ALA A 87 18.38 2.82 -12.59
CA ALA A 87 19.11 2.84 -11.31
C ALA A 87 18.62 3.93 -10.32
N MET A 88 17.34 4.28 -10.37
CA MET A 88 16.73 5.25 -9.45
C MET A 88 16.68 4.69 -8.03
N SER A 89 17.13 5.50 -7.06
CA SER A 89 16.89 5.31 -5.63
C SER A 89 15.81 6.25 -5.13
N ALA A 90 15.03 5.81 -4.13
CA ALA A 90 14.00 6.62 -3.49
C ALA A 90 14.13 6.57 -1.95
N GLU A 91 13.95 7.72 -1.30
CA GLU A 91 13.90 7.85 0.17
C GLU A 91 12.77 8.80 0.54
N VAL A 92 11.99 8.44 1.56
CA VAL A 92 11.03 9.34 2.19
C VAL A 92 11.67 9.93 3.45
N ALA A 93 11.70 11.26 3.53
CA ALA A 93 12.15 11.99 4.71
C ALA A 93 10.96 12.74 5.33
N ILE A 94 10.55 12.31 6.52
CA ILE A 94 9.39 12.83 7.26
C ILE A 94 9.87 13.82 8.32
N GLN A 95 9.23 14.98 8.36
CA GLN A 95 9.44 15.97 9.43
C GLN A 95 8.62 15.54 10.65
N ARG A 96 9.33 15.19 11.72
CA ARG A 96 8.76 14.85 13.04
C ARG A 96 8.91 16.03 13.99
N GLU A 97 8.28 15.93 15.16
CA GLU A 97 8.39 16.96 16.18
C GLU A 97 9.85 17.21 16.62
N GLY A 98 10.14 18.43 17.05
CA GLY A 98 11.46 18.80 17.56
C GLY A 98 12.59 18.76 16.52
N ASP A 99 12.30 19.14 15.26
CA ASP A 99 13.24 19.15 14.13
C ASP A 99 13.87 17.78 13.80
N THR A 100 13.28 16.70 14.28
CA THR A 100 13.73 15.34 13.95
C THR A 100 13.26 14.95 12.55
N VAL A 101 14.14 14.32 11.78
CA VAL A 101 13.81 13.80 10.44
C VAL A 101 13.92 12.29 10.44
N GLU A 102 12.79 11.61 10.26
CA GLU A 102 12.76 10.17 10.02
C GLU A 102 13.02 9.91 8.54
N ARG A 103 13.98 9.02 8.23
CA ARG A 103 14.36 8.68 6.85
C ARG A 103 14.12 7.21 6.58
N LEU A 104 13.37 6.93 5.52
CA LEU A 104 12.97 5.60 5.12
C LEU A 104 13.34 5.37 3.66
N SER A 105 14.36 4.54 3.42
CA SER A 105 14.75 4.14 2.07
C SER A 105 13.75 3.12 1.51
N LEU A 106 13.42 3.26 0.22
CA LEU A 106 12.57 2.33 -0.50
C LEU A 106 13.41 1.39 -1.37
N TYR A 107 13.05 0.11 -1.34
CA TYR A 107 13.78 -0.96 -2.04
C TYR A 107 12.84 -1.70 -3.00
N PRO A 108 13.33 -2.19 -4.16
CA PRO A 108 12.53 -3.00 -5.07
C PRO A 108 11.97 -4.24 -4.36
N VAL A 109 10.67 -4.47 -4.48
CA VAL A 109 10.02 -5.69 -3.97
C VAL A 109 10.29 -6.82 -4.95
N ASP A 110 10.91 -7.91 -4.49
CA ASP A 110 11.26 -9.08 -5.31
C ASP A 110 12.04 -8.74 -6.60
N GLY A 111 12.85 -7.67 -6.55
CA GLY A 111 13.60 -7.17 -7.71
C GLY A 111 12.77 -6.38 -8.73
N ASN A 112 11.48 -6.16 -8.48
CA ASN A 112 10.63 -5.34 -9.34
C ASN A 112 10.90 -3.84 -9.09
N HIS A 113 11.63 -3.20 -10.01
CA HIS A 113 11.94 -1.77 -9.94
C HIS A 113 10.71 -0.85 -10.13
N HIS A 114 9.57 -1.37 -10.55
CA HIS A 114 8.31 -0.62 -10.61
C HIS A 114 7.55 -0.58 -9.28
N LEU A 115 7.96 -1.40 -8.30
CA LEU A 115 7.32 -1.52 -7.00
C LEU A 115 8.39 -1.42 -5.91
N LEU A 116 8.48 -0.26 -5.27
CA LEU A 116 9.45 -0.01 -4.20
C LEU A 116 8.74 0.05 -2.85
N ARG A 117 9.33 -0.54 -1.81
CA ARG A 117 8.74 -0.57 -0.47
C ARG A 117 9.77 -0.29 0.62
N THR A 118 9.36 0.35 1.71
CA THR A 118 10.21 0.47 2.90
C THR A 118 10.30 -0.86 3.65
N MET A 119 11.40 -1.06 4.38
CA MET A 119 11.57 -2.26 5.21
C MET A 119 10.85 -2.14 6.56
N VAL A 120 10.69 -0.92 7.06
CA VAL A 120 10.04 -0.60 8.34
C VAL A 120 8.84 0.30 8.10
N ALA A 121 7.90 0.26 9.05
CA ALA A 121 6.75 1.16 9.07
C ALA A 121 7.19 2.60 9.34
N PRO A 122 6.51 3.61 8.77
CA PRO A 122 6.62 4.96 9.29
C PRO A 122 6.17 5.02 10.75
N ALA A 123 6.81 5.87 11.55
CA ALA A 123 6.33 6.11 12.91
C ALA A 123 4.94 6.76 12.91
N GLU A 124 4.09 6.41 13.88
CA GLU A 124 2.87 7.17 14.15
C GLU A 124 3.19 8.57 14.71
N PRO A 125 2.33 9.58 14.46
CA PRO A 125 1.10 9.53 13.65
C PRO A 125 1.38 9.54 12.13
N HIS A 126 0.40 9.13 11.31
CA HIS A 126 0.47 9.21 9.84
C HIS A 126 0.00 10.56 9.27
N GLN A 127 -0.18 11.55 10.14
CA GLN A 127 -0.31 12.95 9.77
C GLN A 127 1.04 13.66 9.84
N PHE A 128 1.65 13.97 8.68
CA PHE A 128 2.96 14.62 8.63
C PHE A 128 3.24 15.36 7.32
N HIS A 129 4.29 16.19 7.35
CA HIS A 129 4.96 16.70 6.16
C HIS A 129 6.16 15.84 5.83
N ALA A 130 6.37 15.58 4.55
CA ALA A 130 7.49 14.78 4.11
C ALA A 130 8.02 15.25 2.76
N THR A 131 9.19 14.75 2.42
CA THR A 131 9.78 14.88 1.09
C THR A 131 10.14 13.51 0.55
N LEU A 132 9.80 13.25 -0.70
CA LEU A 132 10.29 12.12 -1.47
C LEU A 132 11.54 12.57 -2.22
N LEU A 133 12.69 12.01 -1.85
CA LEU A 133 13.97 12.23 -2.51
C LEU A 133 14.19 11.13 -3.53
N LEU A 134 14.26 11.51 -4.80
CA LEU A 134 14.62 10.62 -5.91
C LEU A 134 16.03 10.98 -6.38
N ALA A 135 16.84 9.97 -6.68
CA ALA A 135 18.16 10.17 -7.27
C ALA A 135 18.45 9.12 -8.34
N ALA A 136 19.05 9.55 -9.45
CA ALA A 136 19.51 8.68 -10.52
C ALA A 136 20.63 9.38 -11.30
N SER A 137 21.73 8.67 -11.62
CA SER A 137 22.81 9.15 -12.49
C SER A 137 23.31 10.58 -12.17
N GLY A 138 23.51 10.87 -10.88
CA GLY A 138 23.97 12.19 -10.40
C GLY A 138 22.90 13.29 -10.36
N THR A 139 21.70 13.04 -10.89
CA THR A 139 20.54 13.92 -10.76
C THR A 139 19.79 13.62 -9.47
N ARG A 140 19.33 14.67 -8.79
CA ARG A 140 18.45 14.58 -7.62
C ARG A 140 17.18 15.38 -7.84
N GLU A 141 16.09 14.87 -7.31
CA GLU A 141 14.78 15.51 -7.32
C GLU A 141 14.13 15.34 -5.95
N VAL A 142 13.51 16.42 -5.45
CA VAL A 142 12.86 16.43 -4.14
C VAL A 142 11.42 16.87 -4.35
N LEU A 143 10.48 16.02 -3.96
CA LEU A 143 9.05 16.25 -4.09
C LEU A 143 8.45 16.36 -2.69
N ALA A 144 7.99 17.54 -2.31
CA ALA A 144 7.31 17.75 -1.04
C ALA A 144 5.87 17.23 -1.10
N PHE A 145 5.44 16.59 -0.01
CA PHE A 145 4.08 16.10 0.14
C PHE A 145 3.62 16.16 1.59
N ARG A 146 2.30 16.05 1.77
CA ARG A 146 1.67 15.94 3.09
C ARG A 146 0.80 14.70 3.08
N MET A 147 0.84 13.94 4.15
CA MET A 147 -0.11 12.89 4.44
C MET A 147 -1.01 13.36 5.58
N VAL A 148 -2.32 13.14 5.42
CA VAL A 148 -3.35 13.50 6.38
C VAL A 148 -4.22 12.28 6.57
N GLU A 149 -4.31 11.78 7.79
CA GLU A 149 -5.26 10.73 8.13
C GLU A 149 -6.67 11.28 7.91
N PRO A 150 -7.57 10.52 7.25
CA PRO A 150 -8.95 10.96 7.10
C PRO A 150 -9.54 11.14 8.50
N HIS A 151 -10.24 12.26 8.70
CA HIS A 151 -10.91 12.52 9.98
C HIS A 151 -11.86 11.37 10.29
N ASP A 152 -11.72 10.78 11.48
CA ASP A 152 -12.69 9.85 12.03
C ASP A 152 -14.02 10.61 12.20
N HIS A 153 -14.90 10.51 11.20
CA HIS A 153 -16.27 11.01 11.29
C HIS A 153 -17.07 10.08 12.21
N ARG A 154 -16.75 10.09 13.50
CA ARG A 154 -17.66 9.62 14.55
C ARG A 154 -18.72 10.69 14.78
N SER A 155 -19.87 10.50 14.16
CA SER A 155 -21.16 11.01 14.65
C SER A 155 -21.83 9.96 15.52
#